data_AF-A0A7V9ZDH9-F1
#
_entry.id   AF-A0A7V9ZDH9-F1
#
_cell.length_a   1.000
_cell.length_b   1.000
_cell.length_c   1.000
_cell.angle_alpha   90.00
_cell.angle_beta   90.00
_cell.angle_gamma   90.00
#
_symmetry.space_group_name_H-M   'P 1'
#
loop_
_entity.id
_entity.type
_entity.pdbx_description
1 polymer ?
#
loop_
_entity_poly.entity_id
_entity_poly.type
_entity_poly.pdbx_seq_one_letter_code
_entity_poly.pdbx_strand_id
1 'polypeptide(L)'
;MKKRRILVIDNNDELRAILARVLGELGNEVVTTGSRDEALRRRDIDHFDLIISDLADDSRTNGQPVSELQRKHLLAAVEASANERTIVKAFKVGAVKCLRHPYAEGELREIIEQTLSHKLRYVDDPSLLAHTHEKIEFELPSDLALMNGVLQYLLARVSKLGLVAAEGSNLYVALDEAFVNAVKHGNKNDPTKLVRIGAELSPKEACFTIEDEGEGFDVQTIPDPRDPANLFKSSGRGVLLIYNIMDEVEYNAQGNRVKMVKRPDRSAETQLVEPDTANDKHTSNV
;
A
#
# COMPACT_ATOMS: atom_id res chain seq x y z
N MET A 1 -9.30 -10.07 -29.22
CA MET A 1 -8.56 -9.85 -27.96
C MET A 1 -9.15 -10.79 -26.91
N LYS A 2 -8.32 -11.39 -26.06
CA LYS A 2 -8.77 -12.40 -25.10
C LYS A 2 -9.38 -11.69 -23.89
N LYS A 3 -10.64 -11.97 -23.58
CA LYS A 3 -11.37 -11.44 -22.44
C LYS A 3 -10.71 -11.90 -21.13
N ARG A 4 -10.25 -10.98 -20.28
CA ARG A 4 -9.71 -11.34 -18.95
C ARG A 4 -10.84 -11.68 -18.00
N ARG A 5 -10.61 -12.60 -17.08
CA ARG A 5 -11.54 -12.91 -16.00
C ARG A 5 -11.07 -12.20 -14.73
N ILE A 6 -11.89 -11.29 -14.22
CA ILE A 6 -11.60 -10.46 -13.05
C ILE A 6 -12.59 -10.81 -11.94
N LEU A 7 -12.10 -11.07 -10.73
CA LEU A 7 -12.93 -11.26 -9.54
C LEU A 7 -12.88 -10.01 -8.67
N VAL A 8 -14.03 -9.40 -8.40
CA VAL A 8 -14.17 -8.26 -7.48
C VAL A 8 -14.90 -8.71 -6.21
N ILE A 9 -14.25 -8.54 -5.06
CA ILE A 9 -14.73 -8.96 -3.74
C ILE A 9 -14.85 -7.72 -2.86
N ASP A 10 -16.05 -7.23 -2.62
CA ASP A 10 -16.27 -5.96 -1.93
C ASP A 10 -17.66 -5.96 -1.29
N ASN A 11 -17.81 -5.63 -0.01
CA ASN A 11 -19.12 -5.61 0.66
C ASN A 11 -19.94 -4.36 0.29
N ASN A 12 -19.33 -3.35 -0.30
CA ASN A 12 -19.99 -2.16 -0.80
C ASN A 12 -20.63 -2.46 -2.16
N ASP A 13 -21.97 -2.57 -2.17
CA ASP A 13 -22.74 -2.88 -3.38
C ASP A 13 -22.56 -1.85 -4.49
N GLU A 14 -22.41 -0.56 -4.15
CA GLU A 14 -22.26 0.53 -5.11
C GLU A 14 -20.89 0.50 -5.79
N LEU A 15 -19.81 0.44 -5.00
CA LEU A 15 -18.45 0.34 -5.52
C LEU A 15 -18.27 -0.94 -6.35
N ARG A 16 -18.81 -2.07 -5.86
CA ARG A 16 -18.79 -3.35 -6.58
C ARG A 16 -19.50 -3.26 -7.92
N ALA A 17 -20.67 -2.61 -7.99
CA ALA A 17 -21.41 -2.41 -9.24
C ALA A 17 -20.67 -1.48 -10.22
N ILE A 18 -20.07 -0.39 -9.71
CA ILE A 18 -19.27 0.54 -10.52
C ILE A 18 -18.07 -0.17 -11.13
N LEU A 19 -17.30 -0.91 -10.32
CA LEU A 19 -16.14 -1.68 -10.80
C LEU A 19 -16.56 -2.74 -11.82
N ALA A 20 -17.66 -3.46 -11.59
CA ALA A 20 -18.20 -4.42 -12.55
C ALA A 20 -18.50 -3.80 -13.91
N ARG A 21 -19.12 -2.61 -13.92
CA ARG A 21 -19.45 -1.88 -15.14
C ARG A 21 -18.20 -1.38 -15.85
N VAL A 22 -17.35 -0.62 -15.17
CA VAL A 22 -16.17 0.02 -15.78
C VAL A 22 -15.20 -1.03 -16.33
N LEU A 23 -14.91 -2.08 -15.56
CA LEU A 23 -14.03 -3.15 -16.01
C LEU A 23 -14.66 -4.00 -17.12
N GLY A 24 -15.99 -4.12 -17.14
CA GLY A 24 -16.73 -4.76 -18.24
C GLY A 24 -16.70 -3.95 -19.54
N GLU A 25 -16.78 -2.63 -19.46
CA GLU A 25 -16.66 -1.70 -20.60
C GLU A 25 -15.27 -1.77 -21.26
N LEU A 26 -14.22 -2.09 -20.49
CA LEU A 26 -12.89 -2.43 -20.99
C LEU A 26 -12.80 -3.80 -21.67
N GLY A 27 -13.92 -4.51 -21.83
CA GLY A 27 -14.01 -5.79 -22.53
C GLY A 27 -13.67 -7.02 -21.68
N ASN A 28 -13.65 -6.90 -20.35
CA ASN A 28 -13.34 -8.00 -19.43
C ASN A 28 -14.59 -8.78 -18.98
N GLU A 29 -14.40 -10.01 -18.49
CA GLU A 29 -15.39 -10.80 -17.79
C GLU A 29 -15.23 -10.53 -16.30
N VAL A 30 -16.15 -9.76 -15.74
CA VAL A 30 -16.10 -9.40 -14.33
C VAL A 30 -17.09 -10.27 -13.57
N VAL A 31 -16.59 -10.97 -12.56
CA VAL A 31 -17.36 -11.72 -11.59
C VAL A 31 -17.27 -10.98 -10.27
N THR A 32 -18.39 -10.80 -9.58
CA THR A 32 -18.41 -10.08 -8.31
C THR A 32 -19.00 -10.92 -7.19
N THR A 33 -18.57 -10.66 -5.96
CA THR A 33 -19.19 -11.18 -4.74
C THR A 33 -19.08 -10.15 -3.62
N GLY A 34 -20.11 -10.06 -2.78
CA GLY A 34 -20.11 -9.23 -1.58
C GLY A 34 -19.53 -9.91 -0.34
N SER A 35 -19.21 -11.20 -0.44
CA SER A 35 -18.84 -12.04 0.70
C SER A 35 -17.48 -12.68 0.52
N ARG A 36 -16.62 -12.50 1.52
CA ARG A 36 -15.31 -13.16 1.58
C ARG A 36 -15.44 -14.68 1.60
N ASP A 37 -16.40 -15.18 2.37
CA ASP A 37 -16.65 -16.62 2.50
C ASP A 37 -17.09 -17.25 1.18
N GLU A 38 -17.90 -16.54 0.38
CA GLU A 38 -18.25 -16.97 -0.97
C GLU A 38 -17.01 -17.03 -1.87
N ALA A 39 -16.13 -16.02 -1.79
CA ALA A 39 -14.89 -16.00 -2.54
C ALA A 39 -13.96 -17.17 -2.16
N LEU A 40 -13.80 -17.48 -0.87
CA LEU A 40 -12.96 -18.58 -0.40
C LEU A 40 -13.50 -19.97 -0.76
N ARG A 41 -14.82 -20.11 -0.90
CA ARG A 41 -15.47 -21.37 -1.33
C ARG A 41 -15.38 -21.60 -2.85
N ARG A 42 -14.92 -20.63 -3.64
CA ARG A 42 -14.81 -20.76 -5.11
C ARG A 42 -13.69 -21.73 -5.49
N ARG A 43 -14.06 -22.77 -6.24
CA ARG A 43 -13.11 -23.73 -6.82
C ARG A 43 -12.41 -23.23 -8.07
N ASP A 44 -12.95 -22.18 -8.68
CA ASP A 44 -12.43 -21.55 -9.89
C ASP A 44 -11.64 -20.27 -9.59
N ILE A 45 -11.20 -20.05 -8.34
CA ILE A 45 -10.42 -18.86 -7.97
C ILE A 45 -9.12 -18.76 -8.77
N ASP A 46 -8.53 -19.91 -9.08
CA ASP A 46 -7.36 -19.99 -9.95
C ASP A 46 -7.70 -19.63 -11.41
N HIS A 47 -8.96 -19.57 -11.84
CA HIS A 47 -9.31 -19.21 -13.23
C HIS A 47 -9.42 -17.70 -13.46
N PHE A 48 -9.14 -16.87 -12.46
CA PHE A 48 -9.10 -15.43 -12.59
C PHE A 48 -7.69 -14.94 -12.93
N ASP A 49 -7.64 -13.98 -13.85
CA ASP A 49 -6.40 -13.29 -14.23
C ASP A 49 -6.04 -12.22 -13.20
N LEU A 50 -7.07 -11.60 -12.60
CA LEU A 50 -6.98 -10.54 -11.61
C LEU A 50 -8.01 -10.74 -10.49
N ILE A 51 -7.59 -10.55 -9.24
CA ILE A 51 -8.48 -10.52 -8.08
C ILE A 51 -8.32 -9.14 -7.41
N ILE A 52 -9.44 -8.46 -7.20
CA ILE A 52 -9.55 -7.20 -6.46
C ILE A 52 -10.40 -7.49 -5.23
N SER A 53 -9.86 -7.23 -4.04
CA SER A 53 -10.55 -7.50 -2.77
C SER A 53 -10.45 -6.32 -1.82
N ASP A 54 -11.57 -5.91 -1.25
CA ASP A 54 -11.68 -4.80 -0.29
C ASP A 54 -12.39 -5.25 1.01
N LEU A 55 -12.10 -6.48 1.45
CA LEU A 55 -12.70 -7.05 2.66
C LEU A 55 -11.62 -7.28 3.73
N ALA A 56 -11.85 -6.70 4.91
CA ALA A 56 -11.04 -6.92 6.10
C ALA A 56 -11.22 -8.35 6.65
N ASP A 57 -10.34 -8.74 7.57
CA ASP A 57 -10.45 -9.99 8.32
C ASP A 57 -11.37 -9.83 9.52
N ASP A 58 -12.52 -10.49 9.50
CA ASP A 58 -13.39 -10.63 10.67
C ASP A 58 -12.91 -11.76 11.60
N SER A 59 -11.85 -12.51 11.22
CA SER A 59 -11.39 -13.64 12.02
C SER A 59 -10.47 -13.21 13.16
N ARG A 60 -11.00 -13.29 14.39
CA ARG A 60 -10.16 -13.48 15.57
C ARG A 60 -9.50 -14.86 15.49
N THR A 61 -8.24 -14.94 15.11
CA THR A 61 -7.50 -16.21 15.22
C THR A 61 -6.70 -16.27 16.52
N ASN A 62 -7.32 -16.90 17.52
CA ASN A 62 -6.63 -17.44 18.70
C ASN A 62 -5.62 -18.53 18.26
N GLY A 63 -4.37 -18.15 18.02
CA GLY A 63 -3.18 -18.99 18.22
C GLY A 63 -3.09 -20.35 17.52
N GLN A 64 -3.69 -20.56 16.34
CA GLN A 64 -3.55 -21.81 15.57
C GLN A 64 -2.52 -21.67 14.44
N PRO A 65 -1.76 -22.74 14.10
CA PRO A 65 -0.78 -22.70 13.01
C PRO A 65 -1.48 -22.52 11.67
N VAL A 66 -0.95 -21.56 10.91
CA VAL A 66 -1.51 -21.08 9.65
C VAL A 66 -1.33 -22.14 8.55
N SER A 67 -2.44 -22.66 8.00
CA SER A 67 -2.46 -23.75 7.01
C SER A 67 -1.98 -23.31 5.61
N GLU A 68 -1.54 -24.24 4.76
CA GLU A 68 -1.00 -23.98 3.41
C GLU A 68 -1.91 -23.16 2.47
N LEU A 69 -3.24 -23.13 2.71
CA LEU A 69 -4.16 -22.25 1.97
C LEU A 69 -3.93 -20.77 2.26
N GLN A 70 -3.42 -20.43 3.45
CA GLN A 70 -3.16 -19.05 3.86
C GLN A 70 -1.89 -18.47 3.22
N ARG A 71 -1.04 -19.32 2.61
CA ARG A 71 0.10 -18.90 1.78
C ARG A 71 -0.29 -18.46 0.37
N LYS A 72 -1.52 -18.77 -0.08
CA LYS A 72 -1.99 -18.47 -1.44
C LYS A 72 -3.07 -17.38 -1.40
N HIS A 73 -2.62 -16.15 -1.60
CA HIS A 73 -3.35 -15.02 -2.19
C HIS A 73 -4.37 -14.16 -1.42
N LEU A 74 -4.82 -14.42 -0.18
CA LEU A 74 -5.93 -13.59 0.38
C LEU A 74 -5.94 -13.32 1.90
N LEU A 75 -4.79 -13.25 2.58
CA LEU A 75 -4.81 -13.04 4.04
C LEU A 75 -3.80 -12.02 4.55
N ALA A 76 -4.34 -11.01 5.22
CA ALA A 76 -3.65 -10.03 6.03
C ALA A 76 -4.28 -10.06 7.43
N ALA A 77 -3.63 -10.73 8.38
CA ALA A 77 -4.03 -10.67 9.80
C ALA A 77 -3.47 -9.39 10.44
N VAL A 78 -4.27 -8.68 11.23
CA VAL A 78 -3.80 -7.65 12.19
C VAL A 78 -4.63 -7.77 13.48
N GLU A 79 -3.95 -7.91 14.61
CA GLU A 79 -4.52 -7.86 15.96
C GLU A 79 -4.83 -6.41 16.37
N ALA A 80 -5.95 -6.19 17.07
CA ALA A 80 -6.25 -4.92 17.73
C ALA A 80 -6.28 -5.09 19.25
N SER A 81 -5.50 -4.24 19.95
CA SER A 81 -5.48 -4.10 21.41
C SER A 81 -6.78 -3.46 21.92
N ALA A 82 -7.24 -3.90 23.08
CA ALA A 82 -8.61 -3.76 23.58
C ALA A 82 -9.07 -2.35 24.02
N ASN A 83 -8.32 -1.27 23.75
CA ASN A 83 -8.61 0.05 24.36
C ASN A 83 -8.93 1.22 23.40
N GLU A 84 -8.87 1.05 22.09
CA GLU A 84 -9.33 2.06 21.11
C GLU A 84 -10.13 1.34 20.01
N ARG A 85 -11.24 1.91 19.53
CA ARG A 85 -12.00 1.33 18.39
C ARG A 85 -11.21 1.57 17.10
N THR A 86 -10.15 0.80 16.89
CA THR A 86 -9.38 0.81 15.64
C THR A 86 -10.19 0.13 14.54
N ILE A 87 -10.37 0.84 13.41
CA ILE A 87 -11.06 0.31 12.23
C ILE A 87 -9.99 -0.23 11.30
N VAL A 88 -9.97 -1.54 11.09
CA VAL A 88 -9.04 -2.18 10.15
C VAL A 88 -9.70 -2.30 8.80
N LYS A 89 -9.12 -1.70 7.77
CA LYS A 89 -9.50 -1.88 6.36
C LYS A 89 -8.42 -2.67 5.65
N ALA A 90 -8.81 -3.61 4.79
CA ALA A 90 -7.87 -4.36 3.97
C ALA A 90 -8.26 -4.23 2.49
N PHE A 91 -7.28 -3.89 1.65
CA PHE A 91 -7.43 -3.79 0.21
C PHE A 91 -6.31 -4.58 -0.48
N LYS A 92 -6.66 -5.39 -1.48
CA LYS A 92 -5.71 -6.25 -2.18
C LYS A 92 -6.00 -6.31 -3.67
N VAL A 93 -4.94 -6.24 -4.47
CA VAL A 93 -5.00 -6.51 -5.91
C VAL A 93 -3.92 -7.52 -6.29
N GLY A 94 -4.32 -8.67 -6.83
CA GLY A 94 -3.41 -9.74 -7.26
C GLY A 94 -3.58 -10.08 -8.73
N ALA A 95 -2.52 -9.86 -9.53
CA ALA A 95 -2.49 -10.04 -10.99
C ALA A 95 -1.53 -11.18 -11.41
N VAL A 96 -1.47 -12.26 -10.62
CA VAL A 96 -0.45 -13.32 -10.71
C VAL A 96 -0.50 -14.10 -12.04
N LYS A 97 -1.68 -14.21 -12.66
CA LYS A 97 -1.84 -14.93 -13.93
C LYS A 97 -1.66 -14.07 -15.17
N CYS A 98 -1.52 -12.75 -15.01
CA CYS A 98 -1.17 -11.88 -16.13
C CYS A 98 0.22 -12.23 -16.71
N LEU A 99 1.09 -12.93 -15.96
CA LEU A 99 2.44 -13.39 -16.34
C LEU A 99 2.57 -14.23 -17.62
N ARG A 100 1.46 -14.73 -18.17
CA ARG A 100 1.47 -15.67 -19.31
C ARG A 100 0.75 -15.04 -20.49
N HIS A 101 1.50 -14.73 -21.57
CA HIS A 101 1.07 -14.28 -22.91
C HIS A 101 1.23 -12.78 -23.14
N PRO A 102 1.60 -12.35 -24.36
CA PRO A 102 2.07 -11.00 -24.61
C PRO A 102 1.04 -9.99 -24.15
N TYR A 103 1.46 -9.20 -23.16
CA TYR A 103 0.67 -8.14 -22.58
C TYR A 103 0.39 -7.08 -23.63
N ALA A 104 -0.85 -6.66 -23.76
CA ALA A 104 -1.09 -5.26 -24.04
C ALA A 104 -0.86 -4.54 -22.70
N GLU A 105 0.37 -4.11 -22.43
CA GLU A 105 0.78 -3.42 -21.18
C GLU A 105 -0.22 -2.29 -20.80
N GLY A 106 -0.80 -1.64 -21.81
CA GLY A 106 -1.84 -0.61 -21.62
C GLY A 106 -3.15 -1.11 -20.98
N GLU A 107 -3.60 -2.33 -21.25
CA GLU A 107 -4.91 -2.81 -20.76
C GLU A 107 -4.88 -3.14 -19.27
N LEU A 108 -3.82 -3.81 -18.79
CA LEU A 108 -3.68 -4.08 -17.35
C LEU A 108 -3.50 -2.78 -16.58
N ARG A 109 -2.71 -1.85 -17.13
CA ARG A 109 -2.55 -0.52 -16.55
C ARG A 109 -3.89 0.19 -16.41
N GLU A 110 -4.70 0.19 -17.45
CA GLU A 110 -6.02 0.83 -17.42
C GLU A 110 -6.95 0.17 -16.38
N ILE A 111 -6.95 -1.16 -16.27
CA ILE A 111 -7.73 -1.87 -15.23
C ILE A 111 -7.30 -1.44 -13.83
N ILE A 112 -5.99 -1.37 -13.56
CA ILE A 112 -5.46 -0.96 -12.26
C ILE A 112 -5.76 0.52 -11.99
N GLU A 113 -5.51 1.41 -12.95
CA GLU A 113 -5.79 2.85 -12.82
C GLU A 113 -7.27 3.12 -12.53
N GLN A 114 -8.18 2.46 -13.25
CA GLN A 114 -9.62 2.58 -13.00
C GLN A 114 -10.00 2.07 -11.61
N THR A 115 -9.48 0.90 -11.21
CA THR A 115 -9.73 0.32 -9.89
C THR A 115 -9.30 1.28 -8.77
N LEU A 116 -8.06 1.78 -8.84
CA LEU A 116 -7.49 2.67 -7.84
C LEU A 116 -8.17 4.04 -7.80
N SER A 117 -8.49 4.61 -8.97
CA SER A 117 -9.20 5.89 -9.08
C SER A 117 -10.59 5.82 -8.46
N HIS A 118 -11.35 4.76 -8.74
CA HIS A 118 -12.67 4.56 -8.16
C HIS A 118 -12.61 4.27 -6.65
N LYS A 119 -11.67 3.45 -6.21
CA LYS A 119 -11.42 3.19 -4.78
C LYS A 119 -11.05 4.47 -4.04
N LEU A 120 -10.26 5.35 -4.66
CA LEU A 120 -9.90 6.64 -4.07
C LEU A 120 -11.09 7.61 -4.02
N ARG A 121 -11.98 7.60 -5.01
CA ARG A 121 -13.15 8.49 -5.06
C ARG A 121 -14.27 8.08 -4.12
N TYR A 122 -14.38 6.80 -3.80
CA TYR A 122 -15.37 6.32 -2.85
C TYR A 122 -14.95 6.80 -1.45
N VAL A 123 -15.69 7.78 -0.93
CA VAL A 123 -15.29 8.62 0.19
C VAL A 123 -15.26 7.81 1.48
N ASP A 124 -14.09 7.74 2.10
CA ASP A 124 -13.99 7.37 3.50
C ASP A 124 -14.59 8.48 4.34
N ASP A 125 -15.48 8.13 5.29
CA ASP A 125 -15.99 9.07 6.28
C ASP A 125 -14.81 9.72 7.01
N PRO A 126 -14.61 11.06 6.88
CA PRO A 126 -13.49 11.75 7.51
C PRO A 126 -13.42 11.56 9.02
N SER A 127 -14.57 11.33 9.68
CA SER A 127 -14.64 11.09 11.12
C SER A 127 -14.03 9.75 11.54
N LEU A 128 -13.93 8.80 10.61
CA LEU A 128 -13.37 7.47 10.85
C LEU A 128 -11.87 7.39 10.53
N LEU A 129 -11.35 8.31 9.71
CA LEU A 129 -9.95 8.30 9.26
C LEU A 129 -8.95 8.38 10.42
N ALA A 130 -9.27 9.14 11.48
CA ALA A 130 -8.44 9.29 12.67
C ALA A 130 -8.23 8.00 13.48
N HIS A 131 -9.03 6.96 13.24
CA HIS A 131 -8.94 5.66 13.91
C HIS A 131 -8.79 4.50 12.92
N THR A 132 -8.54 4.82 11.65
CA THR A 132 -8.42 3.82 10.58
C THR A 132 -6.99 3.31 10.49
N HIS A 133 -6.84 2.00 10.42
CA HIS A 133 -5.63 1.31 10.02
C HIS A 133 -5.92 0.61 8.69
N GLU A 134 -5.19 0.95 7.64
CA GLU A 134 -5.35 0.37 6.31
C GLU A 134 -4.20 -0.55 5.98
N LYS A 135 -4.53 -1.76 5.55
CA LYS A 135 -3.57 -2.69 4.98
C LYS A 135 -3.85 -2.84 3.49
N ILE A 136 -2.90 -2.43 2.68
CA ILE A 136 -2.99 -2.42 1.21
C ILE A 136 -1.95 -3.37 0.65
N GLU A 137 -2.34 -4.28 -0.23
CA GLU A 137 -1.44 -5.26 -0.85
C GLU A 137 -1.58 -5.27 -2.38
N PHE A 138 -0.45 -5.27 -3.07
CA PHE A 138 -0.37 -5.46 -4.51
C PHE A 138 0.57 -6.62 -4.84
N GLU A 139 0.18 -7.45 -5.78
CA GLU A 139 1.05 -8.43 -6.41
C GLU A 139 0.89 -8.30 -7.93
N LEU A 140 1.80 -7.57 -8.56
CA LEU A 140 1.68 -7.09 -9.93
C LEU A 140 2.92 -7.45 -10.77
N PRO A 141 2.78 -7.55 -12.10
CA PRO A 141 3.93 -7.70 -12.99
C PRO A 141 4.97 -6.59 -12.78
N SER A 142 6.23 -6.96 -12.98
CA SER A 142 7.39 -6.08 -12.85
C SER A 142 7.47 -5.04 -13.98
N ASP A 143 6.65 -3.98 -13.87
CA ASP A 143 6.47 -2.94 -14.88
C ASP A 143 6.42 -1.55 -14.22
N LEU A 144 7.31 -0.63 -14.63
CA LEU A 144 7.39 0.71 -14.06
C LEU A 144 6.15 1.59 -14.31
N ALA A 145 5.47 1.42 -15.44
CA ALA A 145 4.25 2.15 -15.73
C ALA A 145 3.11 1.72 -14.79
N LEU A 146 3.02 0.42 -14.46
CA LEU A 146 2.11 -0.07 -13.42
C LEU A 146 2.49 0.47 -12.03
N MET A 147 3.79 0.46 -11.70
CA MET A 147 4.27 0.96 -10.41
C MET A 147 3.95 2.44 -10.21
N ASN A 148 4.01 3.27 -11.25
CA ASN A 148 3.63 4.67 -11.15
C ASN A 148 2.16 4.84 -10.73
N GLY A 149 1.23 4.05 -11.28
CA GLY A 149 -0.18 4.09 -10.86
C GLY A 149 -0.36 3.72 -9.39
N VAL A 150 0.36 2.71 -8.90
CA VAL A 150 0.37 2.32 -7.49
C VAL A 150 0.98 3.41 -6.62
N LEU A 151 2.10 4.01 -7.04
CA LEU A 151 2.76 5.11 -6.34
C LEU A 151 1.80 6.29 -6.11
N GLN A 152 1.13 6.74 -7.17
CA GLN A 152 0.17 7.85 -7.07
C GLN A 152 -0.98 7.52 -6.13
N TYR A 153 -1.49 6.29 -6.17
CA TYR A 153 -2.53 5.84 -5.25
C TYR A 153 -2.06 5.85 -3.79
N LEU A 154 -0.87 5.29 -3.50
CA LEU A 154 -0.32 5.25 -2.14
C LEU A 154 -0.09 6.67 -1.59
N LEU A 155 0.48 7.58 -2.39
CA LEU A 155 0.65 8.98 -2.00
C LEU A 155 -0.69 9.66 -1.71
N ALA A 156 -1.70 9.44 -2.54
CA ALA A 156 -3.04 9.97 -2.31
C ALA A 156 -3.68 9.40 -1.04
N ARG A 157 -3.49 8.12 -0.71
CA ARG A 157 -3.96 7.52 0.54
C ARG A 157 -3.28 8.12 1.77
N VAL A 158 -1.95 8.26 1.74
CA VAL A 158 -1.17 8.89 2.82
C VAL A 158 -1.64 10.32 3.06
N SER A 159 -1.84 11.09 1.98
CA SER A 159 -2.34 12.46 2.07
C SER A 159 -3.75 12.53 2.67
N LYS A 160 -4.66 11.64 2.28
CA LYS A 160 -6.01 11.57 2.84
C LYS A 160 -6.05 11.26 4.33
N LEU A 161 -5.11 10.44 4.81
CA LEU A 161 -4.98 10.11 6.23
C LEU A 161 -4.29 11.21 7.05
N GLY A 162 -3.86 12.30 6.41
CA GLY A 162 -3.17 13.42 7.08
C GLY A 162 -1.76 13.09 7.55
N LEU A 163 -1.17 11.99 7.05
CA LEU A 163 0.12 11.46 7.50
C LEU A 163 1.31 12.31 7.06
N VAL A 164 1.25 12.87 5.85
CA VAL A 164 2.33 13.65 5.22
C VAL A 164 1.69 14.76 4.40
N ALA A 165 2.19 15.99 4.54
CA ALA A 165 1.75 17.11 3.70
C ALA A 165 2.02 16.80 2.22
N ALA A 166 1.02 17.00 1.37
CA ALA A 166 1.03 16.59 -0.04
C ALA A 166 2.01 17.41 -0.92
N GLU A 167 2.48 18.55 -0.44
CA GLU A 167 3.26 19.49 -1.25
C GLU A 167 4.76 19.13 -1.22
N GLY A 168 5.26 18.55 -2.31
CA GLY A 168 6.70 18.31 -2.53
C GLY A 168 7.29 17.12 -1.77
N SER A 169 6.47 16.11 -1.47
CA SER A 169 6.83 15.04 -0.54
C SER A 169 8.06 14.26 -0.99
N ASN A 170 9.12 14.33 -0.18
CA ASN A 170 10.26 13.41 -0.23
C ASN A 170 9.80 11.94 -0.32
N LEU A 171 8.62 11.60 0.23
CA LEU A 171 8.05 10.26 0.13
C LEU A 171 7.87 9.77 -1.31
N TYR A 172 7.53 10.66 -2.27
CA TYR A 172 7.49 10.30 -3.70
C TYR A 172 8.83 9.71 -4.13
N VAL A 173 9.92 10.41 -3.80
CA VAL A 173 11.27 10.01 -4.20
C VAL A 173 11.65 8.67 -3.57
N ALA A 174 11.38 8.48 -2.28
CA ALA A 174 11.69 7.19 -1.63
C ALA A 174 10.90 6.01 -2.22
N LEU A 175 9.60 6.18 -2.48
CA LEU A 175 8.77 5.14 -3.09
C LEU A 175 9.16 4.88 -4.56
N ASP A 176 9.42 5.93 -5.33
CA ASP A 176 9.84 5.82 -6.74
C ASP A 176 11.17 5.07 -6.84
N GLU A 177 12.16 5.44 -6.01
CA GLU A 177 13.45 4.74 -5.95
C GLU A 177 13.29 3.28 -5.49
N ALA A 178 12.38 2.99 -4.55
CA ALA A 178 12.10 1.61 -4.13
C ALA A 178 11.49 0.78 -5.28
N PHE A 179 10.56 1.34 -6.06
CA PHE A 179 9.99 0.67 -7.23
C PHE A 179 11.00 0.51 -8.37
N VAL A 180 11.83 1.52 -8.64
CA VAL A 180 12.92 1.42 -9.61
C VAL A 180 13.91 0.34 -9.19
N ASN A 181 14.28 0.28 -7.91
CA ASN A 181 15.12 -0.78 -7.36
C ASN A 181 14.50 -2.16 -7.59
N ALA A 182 13.23 -2.35 -7.24
CA ALA A 182 12.55 -3.63 -7.43
C ALA A 182 12.45 -4.04 -8.91
N VAL A 183 11.97 -3.15 -9.79
CA VAL A 183 11.70 -3.48 -11.20
C VAL A 183 12.98 -3.56 -12.02
N LYS A 184 13.80 -2.51 -11.99
CA LYS A 184 14.97 -2.38 -12.87
C LYS A 184 16.20 -3.10 -12.30
N HIS A 185 16.42 -3.02 -10.99
CA HIS A 185 17.64 -3.55 -10.38
C HIS A 185 17.45 -4.98 -9.84
N GLY A 186 16.31 -5.29 -9.21
CA GLY A 186 15.98 -6.63 -8.72
C GLY A 186 15.55 -7.54 -9.85
N ASN A 187 14.40 -7.24 -10.47
CA ASN A 187 13.80 -8.04 -11.53
C ASN A 187 14.42 -7.84 -12.91
N LYS A 188 15.34 -6.88 -13.09
CA LYS A 188 16.02 -6.61 -14.37
C LYS A 188 15.07 -6.26 -15.53
N ASN A 189 13.92 -5.66 -15.23
CA ASN A 189 12.81 -5.41 -16.16
C ASN A 189 12.27 -6.69 -16.81
N ASP A 190 12.34 -7.83 -16.11
CA ASP A 190 11.75 -9.08 -16.58
C ASP A 190 10.22 -9.04 -16.35
N PRO A 191 9.40 -8.96 -17.43
CA PRO A 191 7.95 -8.85 -17.32
C PRO A 191 7.27 -10.16 -16.88
N THR A 192 8.04 -11.23 -16.72
CA THR A 192 7.56 -12.51 -16.19
C THR A 192 7.68 -12.61 -14.67
N LYS A 193 8.34 -11.63 -14.04
CA LYS A 193 8.49 -11.52 -12.59
C LYS A 193 7.45 -10.59 -11.98
N LEU A 194 7.22 -10.76 -10.69
CA LEU A 194 6.31 -9.95 -9.90
C LEU A 194 7.06 -8.98 -8.99
N VAL A 195 6.37 -7.90 -8.64
CA VAL A 195 6.69 -7.04 -7.51
C VAL A 195 5.55 -7.15 -6.50
N ARG A 196 5.89 -7.46 -5.25
CA ARG A 196 4.96 -7.52 -4.13
C ARG A 196 5.09 -6.23 -3.32
N ILE A 197 3.96 -5.59 -3.07
CA ILE A 197 3.90 -4.28 -2.40
C ILE A 197 2.92 -4.40 -1.25
N GLY A 198 3.35 -4.05 -0.06
CA GLY A 198 2.50 -3.88 1.12
C GLY A 198 2.54 -2.43 1.57
N ALA A 199 1.41 -1.89 2.02
CA ALA A 199 1.36 -0.65 2.77
C ALA A 199 0.45 -0.81 3.99
N GLU A 200 0.94 -0.45 5.16
CA GLU A 200 0.21 -0.37 6.41
C GLU A 200 0.14 1.10 6.82
N LEU A 201 -1.03 1.71 6.70
CA LEU A 201 -1.24 3.14 6.86
C LEU A 201 -2.15 3.39 8.07
N SER A 202 -1.72 4.28 8.96
CA SER A 202 -2.52 4.76 10.08
C SER A 202 -2.18 6.22 10.35
N PRO A 203 -2.96 7.00 11.11
CA PRO A 203 -2.60 8.37 11.46
C PRO A 203 -1.26 8.52 12.22
N LYS A 204 -0.68 7.43 12.72
CA LYS A 204 0.59 7.43 13.46
C LYS A 204 1.81 7.18 12.58
N GLU A 205 1.66 6.37 11.53
CA GLU A 205 2.74 5.99 10.62
C GLU A 205 2.23 5.38 9.32
N ALA A 206 3.05 5.52 8.27
CA ALA A 206 2.96 4.82 7.00
C ALA A 206 4.14 3.85 6.87
N CYS A 207 3.85 2.56 6.83
CA CYS A 207 4.83 1.51 6.60
C CYS A 207 4.64 0.93 5.19
N PHE A 208 5.70 0.89 4.39
CA PHE A 208 5.72 0.33 3.05
C PHE A 208 6.67 -0.86 2.99
N THR A 209 6.27 -1.92 2.29
CA THR A 209 7.13 -3.07 1.98
C THR A 209 7.13 -3.29 0.48
N ILE A 210 8.30 -3.32 -0.15
CA ILE A 210 8.46 -3.60 -1.58
C ILE A 210 9.39 -4.80 -1.69
N GLU A 211 8.96 -5.85 -2.39
CA GLU A 211 9.71 -7.09 -2.59
C GLU A 211 9.72 -7.48 -4.07
N ASP A 212 10.91 -7.77 -4.59
CA ASP A 212 11.15 -8.27 -5.95
C ASP A 212 11.60 -9.75 -5.95
N GLU A 213 11.66 -10.35 -7.13
CA GLU A 213 12.06 -11.75 -7.36
C GLU A 213 13.49 -11.86 -7.91
N GLY A 214 14.31 -10.83 -7.65
CA GLY A 214 15.72 -10.79 -7.94
C GLY A 214 16.58 -11.51 -6.89
N GLU A 215 17.86 -11.63 -7.20
CA GLU A 215 18.87 -12.23 -6.30
C GLU A 215 19.15 -11.37 -5.06
N GLY A 216 18.68 -10.12 -5.06
CA GLY A 216 18.94 -9.13 -4.03
C GLY A 216 20.38 -8.58 -4.11
N PHE A 217 20.82 -7.93 -3.03
CA PHE A 217 22.14 -7.33 -2.92
C PHE A 217 22.59 -7.26 -1.46
N ASP A 218 23.91 -7.18 -1.22
CA ASP A 218 24.43 -7.00 0.13
C ASP A 218 24.31 -5.53 0.58
N VAL A 219 23.36 -5.29 1.47
CA VAL A 219 23.05 -3.96 2.02
C VAL A 219 24.22 -3.41 2.83
N GLN A 220 25.06 -4.27 3.43
CA GLN A 220 26.22 -3.86 4.22
C GLN A 220 27.35 -3.29 3.36
N THR A 221 27.34 -3.57 2.05
CA THR A 221 28.30 -2.98 1.10
C THR A 221 27.91 -1.56 0.69
N ILE A 222 26.70 -1.12 1.05
CA ILE A 222 26.26 0.24 0.74
C ILE A 222 27.00 1.21 1.66
N PRO A 223 27.71 2.20 1.09
CA PRO A 223 28.40 3.22 1.87
C PRO A 223 27.45 3.93 2.84
N ASP A 224 27.93 4.37 4.02
CA ASP A 224 27.08 4.99 5.04
C ASP A 224 26.23 6.13 4.41
N PRO A 225 24.88 6.02 4.45
CA PRO A 225 23.98 7.02 3.86
C PRO A 225 24.11 8.40 4.50
N ARG A 226 24.64 8.48 5.72
CA ARG A 226 24.81 9.71 6.48
C ARG A 226 26.14 10.41 6.21
N ASP A 227 27.03 9.81 5.41
CA ASP A 227 28.29 10.43 4.99
C ASP A 227 28.06 11.31 3.74
N PRO A 228 28.26 12.64 3.83
CA PRO A 228 28.08 13.57 2.71
C PRO A 228 28.95 13.24 1.49
N ALA A 229 30.07 12.52 1.66
CA ALA A 229 30.94 12.11 0.56
C ALA A 229 30.29 11.06 -0.37
N ASN A 230 29.31 10.30 0.13
CA ASN A 230 28.59 9.29 -0.65
C ASN A 230 27.46 9.89 -1.51
N LEU A 231 26.99 11.11 -1.20
CA LEU A 231 25.95 11.82 -1.93
C LEU A 231 26.33 12.10 -3.40
N PHE A 232 27.63 12.24 -3.69
CA PHE A 232 28.13 12.63 -5.01
C PHE A 232 28.46 11.45 -5.95
N LYS A 233 28.40 10.18 -5.50
CA LYS A 233 28.68 9.00 -6.34
C LYS A 233 27.56 8.73 -7.34
N SER A 234 27.88 8.23 -8.53
CA SER A 234 26.93 8.06 -9.66
C SER A 234 26.06 6.79 -9.59
N SER A 235 26.43 5.81 -8.77
CA SER A 235 25.67 4.58 -8.52
C SER A 235 25.31 4.46 -7.03
N GLY A 236 24.16 3.84 -6.72
CA GLY A 236 23.71 3.61 -5.33
C GLY A 236 22.94 4.77 -4.68
N ARG A 237 22.67 5.87 -5.40
CA ARG A 237 21.92 7.02 -4.87
C ARG A 237 20.51 6.68 -4.39
N GLY A 238 19.80 5.79 -5.08
CA GLY A 238 18.43 5.46 -4.73
C GLY A 238 18.28 4.94 -3.30
N VAL A 239 19.19 4.06 -2.87
CA VAL A 239 19.17 3.56 -1.49
C VAL A 239 19.51 4.67 -0.50
N LEU A 240 20.48 5.55 -0.80
CA LEU A 240 20.80 6.70 0.06
C LEU A 240 19.62 7.67 0.19
N LEU A 241 18.88 7.92 -0.91
CA LEU A 241 17.67 8.74 -0.91
C LEU A 241 16.61 8.14 -0.02
N ILE A 242 16.36 6.82 -0.12
CA ILE A 242 15.44 6.11 0.77
C ILE A 242 15.82 6.31 2.24
N TYR A 243 17.08 6.08 2.61
CA TYR A 243 17.56 6.26 4.00
C TYR A 243 17.47 7.70 4.50
N ASN A 244 17.64 8.69 3.61
CA ASN A 244 17.57 10.10 4.00
C ASN A 244 16.14 10.62 4.17
N ILE A 245 15.16 9.95 3.59
CA ILE A 245 13.77 10.41 3.51
C ILE A 245 12.89 9.70 4.53
N MET A 246 13.08 8.39 4.66
CA MET A 246 12.31 7.52 5.54
C MET A 246 12.89 7.53 6.95
N ASP A 247 12.05 7.36 7.96
CA ASP A 247 12.51 7.40 9.35
C ASP A 247 13.11 6.07 9.79
N GLU A 248 12.62 4.96 9.21
CA GLU A 248 13.21 3.63 9.36
C GLU A 248 13.26 2.93 8.00
N VAL A 249 14.35 2.20 7.76
CA VAL A 249 14.55 1.39 6.55
C VAL A 249 15.21 0.09 6.96
N GLU A 250 14.60 -1.02 6.59
CA GLU A 250 15.11 -2.36 6.86
C GLU A 250 15.04 -3.19 5.58
N TYR A 251 16.16 -3.79 5.19
CA TYR A 251 16.21 -4.77 4.12
C TYR A 251 16.24 -6.18 4.70
N ASN A 252 15.62 -7.14 4.01
CA ASN A 252 15.77 -8.55 4.38
C ASN A 252 17.22 -9.02 4.14
N ALA A 253 17.56 -10.21 4.66
CA ALA A 253 18.91 -10.77 4.55
C ALA A 253 19.37 -10.98 3.09
N GLN A 254 18.44 -11.23 2.16
CA GLN A 254 18.75 -11.39 0.74
C GLN A 254 18.95 -10.03 0.04
N GLY A 255 18.35 -8.95 0.54
CA GLY A 255 18.39 -7.61 -0.07
C GLY A 255 17.42 -7.40 -1.23
N ASN A 256 16.44 -8.28 -1.42
CA ASN A 256 15.38 -8.14 -2.44
C ASN A 256 14.03 -7.68 -1.85
N ARG A 257 14.00 -7.35 -0.56
CA ARG A 257 12.84 -6.74 0.09
C ARG A 257 13.28 -5.57 0.96
N VAL A 258 12.65 -4.43 0.78
CA VAL A 258 12.79 -3.25 1.63
C VAL A 258 11.49 -2.99 2.39
N LYS A 259 11.60 -2.74 3.69
CA LYS A 259 10.57 -2.19 4.55
C LYS A 259 10.97 -0.77 4.92
N MET A 260 10.06 0.20 4.76
CA MET A 260 10.30 1.61 5.01
C MET A 260 9.17 2.20 5.85
N VAL A 261 9.49 2.95 6.90
CA VAL A 261 8.50 3.60 7.77
C VAL A 261 8.66 5.12 7.70
N LYS A 262 7.53 5.82 7.57
CA LYS A 262 7.44 7.28 7.69
C LYS A 262 6.40 7.67 8.73
N ARG A 263 6.72 8.65 9.57
CA ARG A 263 5.86 9.18 10.62
C ARG A 263 5.50 10.65 10.32
N PRO A 264 4.36 11.14 10.83
CA PRO A 264 4.01 12.55 10.74
C PRO A 264 5.08 13.44 11.38
N ASP A 265 5.35 14.58 10.77
CA ASP A 265 6.19 15.60 11.38
C ASP A 265 5.50 16.16 12.64
N ARG A 266 6.11 15.93 13.80
CA ARG A 266 5.58 16.39 15.12
C ARG A 266 5.56 17.91 15.31
N SER A 267 5.88 18.69 14.28
CA SER A 267 6.13 20.13 14.35
C SER A 267 4.90 21.00 14.64
N ALA A 268 3.68 20.44 14.67
CA ALA A 268 2.44 21.22 14.80
C ALA A 268 1.71 21.10 16.16
N GLU A 269 2.09 20.17 17.04
CA GLU A 269 1.30 19.89 18.27
C GLU A 269 1.77 20.64 19.54
N THR A 270 2.82 21.48 19.49
CA THR A 270 3.35 22.18 20.69
C THR A 270 3.02 23.68 20.78
N GLN A 271 2.04 24.21 20.04
CA GLN A 271 1.73 25.66 20.10
C GLN A 271 0.28 26.05 20.45
N LEU A 272 -0.56 25.12 20.91
CA LEU A 272 -1.96 25.46 21.25
C LEU A 272 -2.43 24.89 22.59
N VAL A 273 -1.74 25.19 23.70
CA VAL A 273 -2.38 25.32 25.04
C VAL A 273 -1.52 26.22 25.94
N GLU A 274 -1.92 27.48 26.14
CA GLU A 274 -2.34 28.00 27.47
C GLU A 274 -3.26 29.21 27.24
N PRO A 275 -4.55 29.14 27.64
CA PRO A 275 -5.34 30.33 27.83
C PRO A 275 -4.96 30.96 29.17
N ASP A 276 -4.28 32.10 29.10
CA ASP A 276 -4.01 32.96 30.25
C ASP A 276 -5.36 33.42 30.83
N THR A 277 -5.80 32.72 31.89
CA THR A 277 -7.03 33.05 32.60
C THR A 277 -6.73 34.13 33.61
N ALA A 278 -7.08 35.37 33.24
CA ALA A 278 -7.24 36.45 34.19
C ALA A 278 -8.19 36.02 35.31
N ASN A 279 -7.75 36.12 36.57
CA ASN A 279 -8.67 36.20 37.70
C ASN A 279 -8.30 37.39 38.58
N ASP A 280 -9.00 38.48 38.27
CA ASP A 280 -9.19 39.67 39.07
C ASP A 280 -9.82 39.27 40.42
N LYS A 281 -9.14 39.60 41.53
CA LYS A 281 -9.76 39.65 42.85
C LYS A 281 -9.46 41.01 43.49
N HIS A 282 -10.36 41.94 43.24
CA HIS A 282 -10.65 43.04 44.16
C HIS A 282 -11.17 42.50 45.50
N THR A 283 -10.53 42.86 46.62
CA THR A 283 -11.16 43.53 47.79
C THR A 283 -10.18 43.72 48.97
N SER A 284 -9.80 44.99 49.16
CA SER A 284 -9.75 45.83 50.38
C SER A 284 -9.49 45.24 51.78
N ASN A 285 -8.48 45.82 52.47
CA ASN A 285 -8.33 46.20 53.90
C ASN A 285 -6.84 46.05 54.27
N VAL A 286 -6.10 46.98 54.90
CA VAL A 286 -6.33 48.15 55.77
C VAL A 286 -5.29 49.22 55.43
#